data_AF-A0A061HWQ1-F1
#
_entry.id   AF-A0A061HWQ1-F1
#
_cell.length_a   1.000
_cell.length_b   1.000
_cell.length_c   1.000
_cell.angle_alpha   90.00
_cell.angle_beta   90.00
_cell.angle_gamma   90.00
#
_symmetry.space_group_name_H-M   'P 1'
#
loop_
_entity.id
_entity.type
_entity.pdbx_description
1 polymer ?
#
loop_
_entity_poly.entity_id
_entity_poly.type
_entity_poly.pdbx_seq_one_letter_code
_entity_poly.pdbx_strand_id
1 'polypeptide(L)'
;EIKSNKTILHLAVQAANPTLVQLLLGLPRGDLRAFVNMKAHGNTALHMAAALPPGPPQEAIVRHLLAAGADPTLRNLENEQPVHLLRPGPGPEGLRQLLKRSRAAPPGLSS
;
A
#
# COMPACT_ATOMS: atom_id res chain seq x y z
N GLU A 1 -7.89 13.12 -22.80
CA GLU A 1 -6.75 12.81 -21.92
C GLU A 1 -7.26 12.53 -20.51
N ILE A 2 -7.23 11.27 -20.08
CA ILE A 2 -7.66 10.91 -18.71
C ILE A 2 -6.48 11.25 -17.80
N LYS A 3 -6.56 12.40 -17.12
CA LYS A 3 -5.57 12.80 -16.09
C LYS A 3 -5.50 11.67 -15.08
N SER A 4 -4.39 10.94 -15.09
CA SER A 4 -4.11 9.95 -14.06
C SER A 4 -4.07 10.66 -12.72
N ASN A 5 -5.07 10.47 -11.87
CA ASN A 5 -5.15 11.03 -10.52
C ASN A 5 -4.16 10.36 -9.54
N LYS A 6 -2.99 9.96 -10.05
CA LYS A 6 -1.92 9.32 -9.30
C LYS A 6 -1.24 10.37 -8.44
N THR A 7 -1.19 10.11 -7.14
CA THR A 7 -0.33 10.86 -6.23
C THR A 7 1.13 10.47 -6.44
N ILE A 8 2.06 11.29 -5.92
CA ILE A 8 3.50 10.97 -5.90
C ILE A 8 3.79 9.61 -5.25
N LEU A 9 2.97 9.16 -4.29
CA LEU A 9 3.11 7.84 -3.67
C LEU A 9 2.78 6.72 -4.66
N HIS A 10 1.74 6.87 -5.48
CA HIS A 10 1.40 5.90 -6.53
C HIS A 10 2.54 5.77 -7.56
N LEU A 11 3.16 6.90 -7.92
CA LEU A 11 4.30 6.90 -8.85
C LEU A 11 5.53 6.22 -8.24
N ALA A 12 5.82 6.46 -6.96
CA ALA A 12 6.93 5.81 -6.26
C ALA A 12 6.74 4.28 -6.16
N VAL A 13 5.52 3.83 -5.90
CA VAL A 13 5.17 2.39 -5.90
C VAL A 13 5.27 1.82 -7.31
N GLN A 14 4.78 2.53 -8.33
CA GLN A 14 4.88 2.08 -9.72
C GLN A 14 6.34 1.89 -10.17
N ALA A 15 7.26 2.73 -9.67
CA ALA A 15 8.69 2.60 -9.91
C ALA A 15 9.35 1.47 -9.08
N ALA A 16 8.58 0.74 -8.27
CA ALA A 16 9.07 -0.30 -7.37
C ALA A 16 10.28 0.16 -6.51
N ASN A 17 10.21 1.40 -6.00
CA ASN A 17 11.31 2.04 -5.26
C ASN A 17 10.96 2.18 -3.76
N PRO A 18 11.38 1.24 -2.89
CA PRO A 18 11.06 1.28 -1.46
C PRO A 18 11.65 2.50 -0.76
N THR A 19 12.86 2.92 -1.13
CA THR A 19 13.54 4.08 -0.53
C THR A 19 12.75 5.36 -0.76
N LEU A 20 12.26 5.56 -1.99
CA LEU A 20 11.42 6.71 -2.30
C LEU A 20 10.08 6.65 -1.56
N VAL A 21 9.45 5.47 -1.49
CA VAL A 21 8.22 5.28 -0.70
C VAL A 21 8.45 5.65 0.76
N GLN A 22 9.49 5.12 1.40
CA GLN A 22 9.83 5.43 2.79
C GLN A 22 10.10 6.92 3.00
N LEU A 23 10.87 7.55 2.12
CA LEU A 23 11.13 8.99 2.17
C LEU A 23 9.83 9.79 2.13
N LEU A 24 8.95 9.49 1.17
CA LEU A 24 7.67 10.19 1.04
C LEU A 24 6.78 10.02 2.28
N LEU A 25 6.72 8.82 2.85
CA LEU A 25 5.94 8.54 4.05
C LEU A 25 6.51 9.22 5.31
N GLY A 26 7.81 9.50 5.34
CA GLY A 26 8.48 10.18 6.46
C GLY A 26 8.42 11.72 6.42
N LEU A 27 7.98 12.33 5.32
CA LEU A 27 7.83 13.78 5.26
C LEU A 27 6.71 14.25 6.21
N PRO A 28 6.86 15.38 6.92
CA PRO A 28 5.80 15.91 7.79
C PRO A 28 4.58 16.32 6.96
N ARG A 29 3.40 15.81 7.36
CA ARG A 29 2.11 16.08 6.70
C ARG A 29 0.99 16.11 7.72
N GLY A 30 -0.12 16.78 7.38
CA GLY A 30 -1.31 16.82 8.23
C GLY A 30 -1.93 15.44 8.45
N ASP A 31 -2.45 14.82 7.38
CA ASP A 31 -3.11 13.51 7.46
C ASP A 31 -2.40 12.48 6.58
N LEU A 32 -1.41 11.80 7.17
CA LEU A 32 -0.65 10.72 6.49
C LEU A 32 -1.57 9.55 6.12
N ARG A 33 -2.54 9.21 6.97
CA ARG A 33 -3.45 8.09 6.73
C ARG A 33 -4.37 8.36 5.55
N ALA A 34 -4.92 9.57 5.44
CA ALA A 34 -5.68 9.97 4.27
C ALA A 34 -4.82 9.92 3.01
N PHE A 35 -3.59 10.44 3.06
CA PHE A 35 -2.67 10.44 1.91
C PHE A 35 -2.34 9.03 1.40
N VAL A 36 -2.03 8.09 2.29
CA VAL A 36 -1.68 6.70 1.93
C VAL A 36 -2.87 5.93 1.35
N ASN A 37 -4.09 6.25 1.78
CA ASN A 37 -5.32 5.60 1.35
C ASN A 37 -6.02 6.30 0.16
N MET A 38 -5.42 7.35 -0.41
CA MET A 38 -5.92 7.97 -1.63
C MET A 38 -5.98 6.95 -2.78
N LYS A 39 -7.02 7.05 -3.62
CA LYS A 39 -7.21 6.18 -4.78
C LYS A 39 -6.84 6.90 -6.07
N ALA A 40 -6.09 6.21 -6.93
CA ALA A 40 -5.86 6.57 -8.32
C ALA A 40 -6.47 5.50 -9.23
N HIS A 41 -7.43 5.87 -10.08
CA HIS A 41 -8.27 4.94 -10.85
C HIS A 41 -8.81 3.79 -9.99
N GLY A 42 -9.33 4.10 -8.80
CA GLY A 42 -9.84 3.10 -7.86
C GLY A 42 -8.80 2.39 -7.00
N ASN A 43 -7.54 2.36 -7.41
CA ASN A 43 -6.49 1.64 -6.70
C ASN A 43 -5.78 2.55 -5.69
N THR A 44 -5.56 2.06 -4.47
CA THR A 44 -4.64 2.71 -3.52
C THR A 44 -3.19 2.35 -3.87
N ALA A 45 -2.24 3.04 -3.24
CA ALA A 45 -0.83 2.67 -3.31
C ALA A 45 -0.58 1.20 -2.89
N LEU A 46 -1.37 0.69 -1.93
CA LEU A 46 -1.27 -0.70 -1.47
C LEU A 46 -1.76 -1.71 -2.51
N HIS A 47 -2.81 -1.38 -3.29
CA HIS A 47 -3.24 -2.19 -4.43
C HIS A 47 -2.12 -2.30 -5.48
N MET A 48 -1.51 -1.16 -5.83
CA MET A 48 -0.41 -1.13 -6.79
C MET A 48 0.80 -1.93 -6.29
N ALA A 49 1.12 -1.85 -4.99
CA ALA A 49 2.21 -2.60 -4.39
C ALA A 49 1.99 -4.11 -4.45
N ALA A 50 0.76 -4.57 -4.16
CA ALA A 50 0.41 -5.99 -4.26
C ALA A 50 0.51 -6.52 -5.71
N ALA A 51 0.25 -5.67 -6.70
CA ALA A 51 0.36 -6.02 -8.12
C ALA A 51 1.81 -5.97 -8.68
N LEU A 52 2.81 -5.59 -7.88
CA LEU A 52 4.22 -5.60 -8.30
C LEU A 52 4.74 -7.04 -8.52
N PRO A 53 5.85 -7.20 -9.27
CA PRO A 53 6.56 -8.47 -9.32
C PRO A 53 6.94 -8.97 -7.92
N PRO A 54 6.74 -10.26 -7.60
CA PRO A 54 7.15 -10.83 -6.32
C PRO A 54 8.65 -10.63 -6.08
N GLY A 55 9.01 -10.18 -4.88
CA GLY A 55 10.39 -9.99 -4.49
C GLY A 55 10.59 -8.99 -3.35
N PRO A 56 11.85 -8.74 -2.95
CA PRO A 56 12.18 -7.85 -1.84
C PRO A 56 11.58 -6.43 -1.94
N PRO A 57 11.56 -5.77 -3.12
CA PRO A 57 10.97 -4.45 -3.25
C PRO A 57 9.48 -4.42 -2.95
N GLN A 58 8.73 -5.41 -3.44
CA GLN A 58 7.29 -5.53 -3.16
C GLN A 58 7.07 -5.66 -1.65
N GLU A 59 7.77 -6.58 -1.00
CA GLU A 59 7.58 -6.82 0.43
C GLU A 59 7.89 -5.58 1.27
N ALA A 60 9.02 -4.91 0.97
CA ALA A 60 9.40 -3.69 1.65
C ALA A 60 8.32 -2.59 1.48
N ILE A 61 7.86 -2.36 0.26
CA ILE A 61 6.83 -1.34 -0.03
C ILE A 61 5.52 -1.66 0.70
N VAL A 62 5.05 -2.92 0.66
CA VAL A 62 3.82 -3.31 1.37
C VAL A 62 3.96 -3.07 2.87
N ARG A 63 5.09 -3.42 3.48
CA ARG A 63 5.34 -3.18 4.91
C ARG A 63 5.37 -1.70 5.24
N HIS A 64 6.05 -0.87 4.43
CA HIS A 64 6.10 0.58 4.66
C HIS A 64 4.72 1.22 4.57
N LEU A 65 3.91 0.84 3.57
CA LEU A 65 2.56 1.35 3.41
C LEU A 65 1.66 0.96 4.60
N LEU A 66 1.70 -0.30 5.04
CA LEU A 66 0.93 -0.76 6.19
C LEU A 66 1.35 -0.07 7.49
N ALA A 67 2.65 0.10 7.72
CA ALA A 67 3.18 0.84 8.86
C ALA A 67 2.73 2.32 8.87
N ALA A 68 2.52 2.91 7.69
CA ALA A 68 2.00 4.26 7.54
C ALA A 68 0.46 4.35 7.57
N GLY A 69 -0.24 3.26 7.93
CA GLY A 69 -1.69 3.24 8.07
C GLY A 69 -2.48 2.96 6.78
N ALA A 70 -1.85 2.34 5.77
CA ALA A 70 -2.57 1.81 4.63
C ALA A 70 -3.61 0.76 5.08
N ASP A 71 -4.82 0.89 4.57
CA ASP A 71 -5.92 -0.02 4.86
C ASP A 71 -6.01 -1.09 3.76
N PRO A 72 -5.69 -2.37 4.05
CA PRO A 72 -5.79 -3.45 3.09
C PRO A 72 -7.21 -3.98 2.90
N THR A 73 -8.21 -3.45 3.60
CA THR A 73 -9.62 -3.82 3.41
C THR A 73 -10.31 -2.97 2.35
N LEU A 74 -9.71 -1.82 1.99
CA LEU A 74 -10.22 -0.95 0.94
C LEU A 74 -10.32 -1.71 -0.37
N ARG A 75 -11.45 -1.51 -1.05
CA ARG A 75 -11.72 -2.14 -2.34
C ARG A 75 -11.50 -1.17 -3.49
N ASN A 76 -10.91 -1.64 -4.58
CA ASN A 76 -10.80 -0.88 -5.83
C ASN A 76 -12.14 -0.86 -6.60
N LEU A 77 -12.14 -0.33 -7.82
CA LEU A 77 -13.33 -0.27 -8.68
C LEU A 77 -13.82 -1.65 -9.11
N GLU A 78 -12.92 -2.63 -9.20
CA GLU A 78 -13.22 -4.04 -9.48
C GLU A 78 -13.67 -4.82 -8.22
N ASN A 79 -13.95 -4.11 -7.11
CA ASN A 79 -14.33 -4.68 -5.82
C ASN A 79 -13.24 -5.59 -5.20
N GLU A 80 -11.98 -5.44 -5.63
CA GLU A 80 -10.84 -6.21 -5.16
C GLU A 80 -10.13 -5.52 -4.00
N GLN A 81 -9.63 -6.30 -3.04
CA GLN A 81 -8.70 -5.83 -2.02
C GLN A 81 -7.26 -6.00 -2.53
N PRO A 82 -6.25 -5.31 -1.96
CA PRO A 82 -4.86 -5.49 -2.34
C PRO A 82 -4.41 -6.95 -2.33
N VAL A 83 -4.89 -7.76 -1.37
CA VAL A 83 -4.53 -9.19 -1.29
C VAL A 83 -4.95 -10.00 -2.52
N HIS A 84 -5.99 -9.58 -3.24
CA HIS A 84 -6.45 -10.26 -4.46
C HIS A 84 -5.53 -9.98 -5.66
N LEU A 85 -4.77 -8.89 -5.61
CA LEU A 85 -3.85 -8.48 -6.68
C LEU A 85 -2.45 -9.10 -6.55
N LEU A 86 -2.20 -9.89 -5.49
CA LEU A 86 -0.92 -10.57 -5.31
C LEU A 86 -0.65 -11.53 -6.48
N ARG A 87 0.51 -11.36 -7.11
CA ARG A 87 0.97 -12.27 -8.15
C ARG A 87 1.43 -13.61 -7.54
N PRO A 88 1.19 -14.74 -8.22
CA PRO A 88 1.77 -16.02 -7.81
C PRO A 88 3.31 -15.98 -7.95
N GLY A 89 4.01 -16.61 -7.00
CA GLY A 89 5.47 -16.66 -6.97
C GLY A 89 5.99 -17.22 -5.64
N PRO A 90 7.31 -17.30 -5.45
CA PRO A 90 7.90 -17.58 -4.14
C PRO A 90 7.81 -16.35 -3.22
N GLY A 91 7.40 -16.54 -1.96
CA GLY A 91 7.29 -15.46 -0.96
C GLY A 91 5.94 -14.71 -0.77
N PRO A 92 4.86 -14.88 -1.57
CA PRO A 92 3.62 -14.12 -1.37
C PRO A 92 2.82 -14.60 -0.16
N GLU A 93 3.09 -15.79 0.39
CA GLU A 93 2.29 -16.31 1.52
C GLU A 93 2.45 -15.45 2.78
N GLY A 94 3.66 -14.92 3.04
CA GLY A 94 3.90 -13.97 4.13
C GLY A 94 3.15 -12.65 3.90
N LEU A 95 3.19 -12.12 2.68
CA LEU A 95 2.45 -10.91 2.32
C LEU A 95 0.93 -11.10 2.36
N ARG A 96 0.46 -12.27 1.94
CA ARG A 96 -0.95 -12.62 1.96
C ARG A 96 -1.48 -12.67 3.39
N GLN A 97 -0.71 -13.26 4.31
CA GLN A 97 -1.05 -13.24 5.73
C GLN A 97 -1.03 -11.83 6.29
N LEU A 98 -0.04 -11.01 5.93
CA LEU A 98 0.09 -9.63 6.39
C LEU A 98 -1.10 -8.77 5.94
N LEU A 99 -1.49 -8.85 4.67
CA LEU A 99 -2.62 -8.12 4.10
C LEU A 99 -3.97 -8.59 4.66
N LYS A 100 -4.12 -9.89 4.96
CA LYS A 100 -5.31 -10.42 5.65
C LYS A 100 -5.41 -9.98 7.11
N ARG A 101 -4.26 -9.74 7.77
CA ARG A 101 -4.16 -9.56 9.23
C ARG A 101 -4.20 -8.12 9.71
N SER A 102 -4.31 -7.12 8.83
CA SER A 102 -4.54 -5.74 9.25
C SER A 102 -5.99 -5.54 9.73
N ARG A 103 -6.26 -6.16 10.87
CA ARG A 103 -7.35 -5.89 11.80
C ARG A 103 -6.80 -5.46 13.15
N ALA A 104 -5.55 -5.01 13.20
CA ALA A 104 -4.93 -4.49 14.41
C ALA A 104 -5.07 -2.97 14.43
N ALA A 105 -6.04 -2.51 15.21
CA ALA A 105 -6.16 -1.15 15.69
C ALA A 105 -4.81 -0.62 16.21
N PRO A 106 -4.57 0.70 16.18
CA PRO A 106 -3.43 1.27 16.90
C PRO A 106 -3.51 0.85 18.37
N PRO A 107 -2.39 0.55 19.05
CA PRO A 107 -2.40 0.45 20.49
C PRO A 107 -2.92 1.80 21.01
N GLY A 108 -4.15 1.78 21.50
CA GLY A 108 -4.77 2.92 22.14
C GLY A 108 -3.87 3.37 23.29
N LEU A 109 -3.67 4.68 23.32
CA LEU A 109 -3.48 5.50 24.51
C LEU A 109 -3.82 4.72 25.80
N SER A 110 -2.80 4.20 26.47
CA SER A 110 -2.91 3.93 27.90
C SER A 110 -2.69 5.26 28.62
N SER A 111 -3.68 5.56 29.47
CA SER A 111 -3.81 6.71 30.37
C SER A 111 -2.56 7.05 31.17
#